data_AF-A0A832BQH9-F1
#
_entry.id   AF-A0A832BQH9-F1
#
_cell.length_a   1.000
_cell.length_b   1.000
_cell.length_c   1.000
_cell.angle_alpha   90.00
_cell.angle_beta   90.00
_cell.angle_gamma   90.00
#
_symmetry.space_group_name_H-M   'P 1'
#
loop_
_entity.id
_entity.type
_entity.pdbx_description
1 polymer ?
#
loop_
_entity_poly.entity_id
_entity_poly.type
_entity_poly.pdbx_seq_one_letter_code
_entity_poly.pdbx_strand_id
1 'polypeptide(L)'
;MNRQKHLETILVLVLALGVIYWFSHTNNPQLGKYLLLAALILGLIGVFIPWLADKIHWAWMKLAHVMGWVMSKVILTVVFFVFLLPMALLVRALGKGNVRVKRGGTTYYTSRDFLYTKESLENVW
;
A
#
# COMPACT_ATOMS: atom_id res chain seq x y z
N MET A 1 -14.31 9.07 22.70
CA MET A 1 -13.33 8.02 22.30
C MET A 1 -12.88 7.30 23.55
N ASN A 2 -12.76 5.97 23.54
CA ASN A 2 -12.58 5.20 24.79
C ASN A 2 -11.14 5.38 25.32
N ARG A 3 -10.98 5.80 26.58
CA ARG A 3 -9.68 6.10 27.22
C ARG A 3 -8.65 4.97 27.06
N GLN A 4 -9.14 3.73 26.96
CA GLN A 4 -8.32 2.53 26.71
C GLN A 4 -7.45 2.64 25.46
N LYS A 5 -7.99 3.12 24.33
CA LYS A 5 -7.24 3.21 23.05
C LYS A 5 -6.07 4.20 23.13
N HIS A 6 -6.24 5.28 23.89
CA HIS A 6 -5.21 6.28 24.11
C HIS A 6 -4.07 5.70 24.95
N LEU A 7 -4.40 4.95 26.01
CA LEU A 7 -3.42 4.27 26.86
C LEU A 7 -2.68 3.16 26.10
N GLU A 8 -3.38 2.37 25.28
CA GLU A 8 -2.76 1.37 24.40
C GLU A 8 -1.73 2.01 23.45
N THR A 9 -2.05 3.16 22.88
CA THR A 9 -1.13 3.87 21.97
C THR A 9 0.13 4.34 22.71
N ILE A 10 -0.03 4.91 23.90
CA ILE A 10 1.12 5.33 24.72
C ILE A 10 1.94 4.11 25.13
N LEU A 11 1.30 3.00 25.51
CA LEU A 11 1.99 1.77 25.88
C LEU A 11 2.80 1.23 24.70
N VAL A 12 2.23 1.20 23.49
CA VAL A 12 2.94 0.80 22.26
C VAL A 12 4.14 1.72 22.00
N LEU A 13 4.00 3.04 22.19
CA LEU A 13 5.11 3.99 22.03
C LEU A 13 6.22 3.76 23.05
N VAL A 14 5.87 3.51 24.32
CA VAL A 14 6.83 3.20 25.38
C VAL A 14 7.55 1.87 25.11
N LEU A 15 6.81 0.83 24.69
CA LEU A 15 7.40 -0.45 24.31
C LEU A 15 8.34 -0.31 23.10
N ALA A 16 7.95 0.46 22.09
CA ALA A 16 8.80 0.72 20.93
C ALA A 16 10.12 1.39 21.35
N LEU A 17 10.06 2.42 22.21
CA LEU A 17 11.26 3.05 22.75
C LEU A 17 12.11 2.09 23.60
N GLY A 18 11.48 1.18 24.36
CA GLY A 18 12.17 0.13 25.13
C GLY A 18 12.89 -0.90 24.25
N VAL A 19 12.28 -1.32 23.15
CA VAL A 19 12.92 -2.21 22.16
C VAL A 19 14.07 -1.50 21.45
N ILE A 20 13.91 -0.23 21.08
CA ILE A 20 14.98 0.58 20.49
C ILE A 20 16.11 0.78 21.49
N TYR A 21 15.81 0.98 22.77
CA TYR A 21 16.81 1.00 23.83
C TYR A 21 17.61 -0.30 23.87
N TRP A 22 16.95 -1.46 23.88
CA TRP A 22 17.63 -2.76 23.91
C TRP A 22 18.61 -2.92 22.75
N PHE A 23 18.21 -2.51 21.54
CA PHE A 23 19.06 -2.57 20.37
C PHE A 23 20.19 -1.53 20.38
N SER A 24 19.90 -0.31 20.86
CA SER A 24 20.87 0.79 20.94
C SER A 24 21.86 0.62 22.09
N HIS A 25 21.51 -0.14 23.13
CA HIS A 25 22.38 -0.38 24.28
C HIS A 25 23.69 -1.08 23.88
N THR A 26 23.64 -1.97 22.88
CA THR A 26 24.81 -2.67 22.35
C THR A 26 25.75 -1.75 21.55
N ASN A 27 25.24 -0.73 20.87
CA ASN A 27 26.02 0.09 19.94
C ASN A 27 26.43 1.46 20.50
N ASN A 28 25.60 2.11 21.33
CA ASN A 28 25.85 3.46 21.86
C ASN A 28 25.21 3.66 23.25
N PRO A 29 25.96 3.50 24.35
CA PRO A 29 25.41 3.53 25.71
C PRO A 29 24.91 4.92 26.16
N GLN A 30 25.39 6.00 25.56
CA GLN A 30 24.92 7.36 25.89
C GLN A 30 23.52 7.66 25.34
N LEU A 31 23.24 7.23 24.10
CA LEU A 31 21.91 7.38 23.47
C LEU A 31 20.84 6.59 24.22
N GLY A 32 21.17 5.39 24.73
CA GLY A 32 20.23 4.57 25.46
C GLY A 32 19.65 5.23 26.71
N LYS A 33 20.45 6.01 27.46
CA LYS A 33 19.98 6.70 28.67
C LYS A 33 18.92 7.77 28.35
N TYR A 34 19.12 8.54 27.28
CA TYR A 34 18.15 9.56 26.85
C TYR A 34 16.85 8.92 26.36
N LEU A 35 16.92 7.80 25.64
CA LEU A 35 15.73 7.06 25.19
C LEU A 35 14.92 6.49 26.36
N LEU A 36 15.58 5.92 27.37
CA LEU A 36 14.89 5.43 28.57
C LEU A 36 14.21 6.56 29.34
N LEU A 37 14.89 7.69 29.52
CA LEU A 37 14.32 8.87 30.18
C LEU A 37 13.09 9.37 29.41
N ALA A 38 13.18 9.44 28.07
CA ALA A 38 12.05 9.82 27.23
C ALA A 38 10.86 8.85 27.37
N ALA A 39 11.12 7.52 27.37
CA ALA A 39 10.07 6.52 27.54
C ALA A 39 9.38 6.62 28.92
N LEU A 40 10.15 6.84 29.98
CA LEU A 40 9.63 7.02 31.34
C LEU A 40 8.74 8.27 31.43
N ILE A 41 9.21 9.39 30.88
CA ILE A 41 8.44 10.65 30.85
C ILE A 41 7.16 10.47 30.04
N LEU A 42 7.23 9.83 28.86
CA LEU A 42 6.07 9.59 28.01
C LEU A 42 5.02 8.71 28.70
N GLY A 43 5.46 7.65 29.39
CA GLY A 43 4.60 6.77 30.17
C GLY A 43 3.92 7.48 31.34
N LEU A 44 4.69 8.28 32.11
CA LEU A 44 4.14 9.08 33.20
C LEU A 44 3.11 10.09 32.69
N ILE A 45 3.44 10.84 31.63
CA ILE A 45 2.52 11.80 31.01
C ILE A 45 1.22 11.13 30.57
N GLY A 46 1.32 9.93 29.98
CA GLY A 46 0.14 9.19 29.52
C GLY A 46 -0.81 8.74 30.63
N VAL A 47 -0.27 8.43 31.81
CA VAL A 47 -1.07 7.99 32.97
C VAL A 47 -1.69 9.18 33.69
N PHE A 48 -0.91 10.24 33.92
CA PHE A 48 -1.32 11.37 34.76
C PHE A 48 -2.06 12.47 33.99
N ILE A 49 -1.81 12.64 32.68
CA ILE A 49 -2.35 13.76 31.87
C ILE A 49 -3.13 13.22 30.66
N PRO A 50 -4.44 12.93 30.80
CA PRO A 50 -5.25 12.37 29.72
C PRO A 50 -5.37 13.30 28.49
N TRP A 51 -5.39 14.62 28.69
CA TRP A 51 -5.45 15.57 27.58
C TRP A 51 -4.23 15.49 26.65
N LEU A 52 -3.04 15.26 27.22
CA LEU A 52 -1.81 15.16 26.44
C LEU A 52 -1.71 13.80 25.74
N ALA A 53 -2.18 12.74 26.42
CA ALA A 53 -2.39 11.43 25.80
C ALA A 53 -3.26 11.48 24.55
N ASP A 54 -4.36 12.26 24.61
CA ASP A 54 -5.27 12.43 23.47
C ASP A 54 -4.58 13.11 22.27
N LYS A 55 -3.79 14.16 22.53
CA LYS A 55 -3.01 14.84 21.48
C LYS A 55 -1.95 13.96 20.85
N ILE A 56 -1.20 13.21 21.67
CA ILE A 56 -0.18 12.27 21.19
C ILE A 56 -0.83 11.19 20.32
N HIS A 57 -1.92 10.60 20.80
CA HIS A 57 -2.69 9.61 20.05
C HIS A 57 -3.20 10.20 18.73
N TRP A 58 -3.76 11.41 18.74
CA TRP A 58 -4.23 12.06 17.51
C TRP A 58 -3.11 12.27 16.50
N ALA A 59 -1.94 12.75 16.95
CA ALA A 59 -0.77 12.93 16.09
C ALA A 59 -0.28 11.59 15.51
N TRP A 60 -0.22 10.55 16.34
CA TRP A 60 0.15 9.20 15.93
C TRP A 60 -0.82 8.62 14.89
N MET A 61 -2.13 8.78 15.12
CA MET A 61 -3.15 8.33 14.17
C MET A 61 -3.08 9.09 12.85
N LYS A 62 -2.74 10.38 12.87
CA LYS A 62 -2.53 11.17 11.66
C LYS A 62 -1.35 10.63 10.84
N LEU A 63 -0.25 10.26 11.50
CA LEU A 63 0.89 9.60 10.85
C LEU A 63 0.49 8.23 10.28
N ALA A 64 -0.24 7.41 11.04
CA ALA A 64 -0.74 6.13 10.57
C ALA A 64 -1.64 6.26 9.34
N HIS A 65 -2.46 7.31 9.28
CA HIS A 65 -3.31 7.59 8.11
C HIS A 65 -2.49 7.94 6.87
N VAL A 66 -1.47 8.79 7.02
CA VAL A 66 -0.56 9.13 5.92
C VAL A 66 0.21 7.89 5.45
N MET A 67 0.69 7.07 6.38
CA MET A 67 1.33 5.79 6.07
C MET A 67 0.39 4.86 5.30
N GLY A 68 -0.88 4.75 5.72
CA GLY A 68 -1.89 3.96 5.01
C GLY A 68 -2.13 4.46 3.58
N TRP A 69 -2.16 5.78 3.38
CA TRP A 69 -2.30 6.39 2.06
C TRP A 69 -1.09 6.14 1.14
N VAL A 70 0.13 6.11 1.70
CA VAL A 70 1.32 5.72 0.95
C VAL A 70 1.29 4.22 0.63
N MET A 71 0.95 3.38 1.63
CA MET A 71 0.94 1.93 1.47
C MET A 71 -0.08 1.44 0.45
N SER A 72 -1.24 2.08 0.32
CA SER A 72 -2.21 1.71 -0.72
C SER A 72 -1.62 1.85 -2.13
N LYS A 73 -0.84 2.92 -2.38
CA LYS A 73 -0.12 3.13 -3.64
C LYS A 73 1.02 2.15 -3.82
N VAL A 74 1.78 1.88 -2.75
CA VAL A 74 2.90 0.93 -2.78
C VAL A 74 2.38 -0.46 -3.12
N ILE A 75 1.31 -0.94 -2.46
CA ILE A 75 0.72 -2.25 -2.73
C ILE A 75 0.28 -2.35 -4.20
N LEU A 76 -0.45 -1.35 -4.71
CA LEU A 76 -0.88 -1.35 -6.12
C LEU A 76 0.33 -1.40 -7.08
N THR A 77 1.37 -0.62 -6.79
CA THR A 77 2.59 -0.58 -7.59
C THR A 77 3.30 -1.94 -7.57
N VAL A 78 3.48 -2.53 -6.39
CA VAL A 78 4.07 -3.86 -6.23
C VAL A 78 3.26 -4.91 -6.97
N VAL A 79 1.93 -4.91 -6.83
CA VAL A 79 1.06 -5.86 -7.55
C VAL A 79 1.20 -5.70 -9.06
N PHE A 80 1.24 -4.45 -9.55
CA PHE A 80 1.43 -4.19 -10.97
C PHE A 80 2.77 -4.72 -11.48
N PHE A 81 3.87 -4.42 -10.79
CA PHE A 81 5.21 -4.82 -11.24
C PHE A 81 5.50 -6.32 -11.04
N VAL A 82 4.95 -6.95 -10.00
CA VAL A 82 5.21 -8.35 -9.66
C VAL A 82 4.27 -9.32 -10.37
N PHE A 83 3.03 -8.91 -10.67
CA PHE A 83 2.05 -9.80 -11.30
C PHE A 83 1.66 -9.33 -12.70
N LEU A 84 1.12 -8.12 -12.84
CA LEU A 84 0.54 -7.67 -14.11
C LEU A 84 1.59 -7.48 -15.20
N LEU A 85 2.71 -6.85 -14.87
CA LEU A 85 3.80 -6.58 -15.80
C LEU A 85 4.43 -7.89 -16.33
N PRO A 86 4.88 -8.84 -15.50
CA PRO A 86 5.45 -10.08 -16.01
C PRO A 86 4.40 -10.91 -16.76
N MET A 87 3.14 -10.89 -16.33
CA MET A 87 2.07 -11.57 -17.07
C MET A 87 1.90 -10.99 -18.48
N ALA A 88 1.87 -9.67 -18.61
CA ALA A 88 1.78 -9.00 -19.92
C ALA A 88 3.01 -9.29 -20.80
N LEU A 89 4.20 -9.30 -20.20
CA LEU A 89 5.45 -9.66 -20.90
C LEU A 89 5.44 -11.12 -21.37
N LEU A 90 4.96 -12.05 -20.55
CA LEU A 90 4.82 -13.46 -20.93
C LEU A 90 3.84 -13.62 -22.10
N VAL A 91 2.65 -13.01 -22.04
CA VAL A 91 1.68 -13.07 -23.15
C VAL A 91 2.27 -12.50 -24.44
N ARG A 92 3.01 -11.39 -24.33
CA ARG A 92 3.68 -10.74 -25.47
C ARG A 92 4.83 -11.61 -26.03
N ALA A 93 5.62 -12.24 -25.17
CA ALA A 93 6.69 -13.15 -25.57
C ALA A 93 6.14 -14.42 -26.25
N LEU A 94 5.00 -14.92 -25.78
CA LEU A 94 4.29 -16.06 -26.38
C LEU A 94 3.60 -15.72 -27.70
N GLY A 95 3.70 -14.48 -28.19
CA GLY A 95 3.21 -14.09 -29.52
C GLY A 95 1.68 -14.09 -29.65
N LYS A 96 0.94 -14.20 -28.53
CA LYS A 96 -0.54 -14.08 -28.51
C LYS A 96 -0.91 -12.59 -28.56
N GLY A 97 -0.62 -11.96 -29.70
CA GLY A 97 -1.11 -10.62 -30.00
C GLY A 97 -2.62 -10.67 -30.25
N ASN A 98 -3.39 -9.86 -29.53
CA ASN A 98 -4.85 -9.73 -29.64
C ASN A 98 -5.36 -9.17 -30.98
N VAL A 99 -4.49 -9.03 -31.98
CA VAL A 99 -4.89 -8.50 -33.28
C VAL A 99 -4.77 -9.64 -34.29
N ARG A 100 -5.87 -9.94 -34.97
CA ARG A 100 -5.94 -10.77 -36.19
C ARG A 100 -5.18 -10.06 -37.32
N VAL A 101 -3.90 -9.74 -37.13
CA VAL A 101 -3.02 -9.32 -38.21
C VAL A 101 -2.48 -10.59 -38.84
N LYS A 102 -2.97 -10.96 -40.02
CA LYS A 102 -2.13 -11.78 -40.90
C LYS A 102 -0.90 -10.93 -41.21
N ARG A 103 0.27 -11.27 -40.65
CA ARG A 103 1.54 -10.64 -41.03
C ARG A 103 1.67 -10.71 -42.56
N GLY A 104 1.67 -9.57 -43.23
CA GLY A 104 1.76 -9.46 -44.69
C GLY A 104 0.46 -9.17 -45.45
N GLY A 105 -0.68 -8.95 -44.78
CA GLY A 105 -1.92 -8.51 -45.42
C GLY A 105 -1.98 -6.99 -45.66
N THR A 106 -2.50 -6.56 -46.80
CA THR A 106 -2.69 -5.13 -47.14
C THR A 106 -3.78 -4.45 -46.31
N THR A 107 -4.68 -5.22 -45.68
CA THR A 107 -5.77 -4.67 -44.87
C THR A 107 -6.20 -5.61 -43.74
N TYR A 108 -6.78 -5.02 -42.69
CA TYR A 108 -7.38 -5.73 -41.55
C TYR A 108 -8.84 -6.14 -41.80
N TYR A 109 -9.44 -5.61 -42.87
CA TYR A 109 -10.80 -5.95 -43.25
C TYR A 109 -10.86 -7.35 -43.87
N THR A 110 -11.88 -8.11 -43.50
CA THR A 110 -12.26 -9.31 -44.25
C THR A 110 -13.22 -8.89 -45.35
N SER A 111 -12.92 -9.17 -46.62
CA SER A 111 -13.92 -9.02 -47.68
C SER A 111 -15.08 -9.95 -47.36
N ARG A 112 -16.29 -9.40 -47.37
CA ARG A 112 -17.53 -10.13 -47.16
C ARG A 112 -18.32 -10.12 -48.46
N ASP A 113 -18.00 -11.03 -49.36
CA ASP A 113 -18.67 -11.17 -50.65
C ASP A 113 -19.93 -12.05 -50.50
N PHE A 114 -20.95 -11.55 -49.79
CA PHE A 114 -22.26 -12.21 -49.70
C PHE A 114 -23.37 -11.27 -50.14
N LEU A 115 -24.42 -11.84 -50.74
CA LEU A 115 -25.63 -11.09 -51.10
C LEU A 115 -26.41 -10.77 -49.83
N TYR A 116 -26.63 -9.48 -49.57
CA TYR A 116 -27.38 -9.01 -48.41
C TYR A 116 -28.82 -9.56 -48.44
N THR A 117 -29.14 -10.42 -47.49
CA THR A 117 -30.51 -10.88 -47.22
C THR A 117 -31.14 -10.08 -46.09
N LYS A 118 -32.47 -10.10 -46.01
CA LYS A 118 -33.24 -9.39 -44.97
C LYS A 118 -32.78 -9.74 -43.56
N GLU A 119 -32.43 -11.01 -43.29
CA GLU A 119 -31.92 -11.47 -41.99
C GLU A 119 -30.56 -10.85 -41.63
N SER A 120 -29.72 -10.52 -42.63
CA SER A 120 -28.43 -9.86 -42.38
C SER A 120 -28.57 -8.39 -41.97
N LEU A 121 -29.75 -7.80 -42.11
CA LEU A 121 -30.06 -6.43 -41.69
C LEU A 121 -30.73 -6.38 -40.31
N GLU A 122 -31.18 -7.52 -39.77
CA GLU A 122 -31.74 -7.61 -38.42
C GLU A 122 -30.65 -7.57 -37.33
N ASN A 123 -29.44 -8.05 -37.61
CA ASN A 123 -28.29 -7.94 -36.70
C ASN A 123 -27.05 -7.44 -37.46
N VAL A 124 -26.77 -6.15 -37.30
CA VAL A 124 -25.68 -5.42 -37.97
C VAL A 124 -24.34 -5.44 -37.23
N TRP A 125 -24.29 -5.99 -36.02
CA TRP A 125 -23.09 -6.13 -35.17
C TRP A 125 -22.60 -7.57 -35.11
#